data_AF-A0A2V7S5U5-F1
#
_entry.id   AF-A0A2V7S5U5-F1
#
_cell.length_a   1.000
_cell.length_b   1.000
_cell.length_c   1.000
_cell.angle_alpha   90.00
_cell.angle_beta   90.00
_cell.angle_gamma   90.00
#
_symmetry.space_group_name_H-M   'P 1'
#
loop_
_entity.id
_entity.type
_entity.pdbx_description
1 polymer ?
#
loop_
_entity_poly.entity_id
_entity_poly.type
_entity_poly.pdbx_seq_one_letter_code
_entity_poly.pdbx_strand_id
1 'polypeptide(L)'
;MVRQGAWYAVASLGETRAVLEVNGERVAVPNDFLEIRPRRPDRFTVVYRPRDSSNPARGTRADLGRIYAVCPACGSRAQVIGRPSETKCPKCGFRGEIAWWETG
;
A
#
# COMPACT_ATOMS: atom_id res chain seq x y z
N MET A 1 7.93 -4.43 9.10
CA MET A 1 8.05 -3.08 8.47
C MET A 1 6.72 -2.64 7.87
N VAL A 2 6.33 -1.38 8.10
CA VAL A 2 5.14 -0.75 7.51
C VAL A 2 5.43 -0.40 6.05
N ARG A 3 4.44 -0.61 5.17
CA ARG A 3 4.54 -0.30 3.74
C ARG A 3 3.47 0.74 3.38
N GLN A 4 3.89 1.78 2.68
CA GLN A 4 2.98 2.80 2.15
C GLN A 4 1.91 2.16 1.25
N GLY A 5 0.65 2.57 1.44
CA GLY A 5 -0.52 2.07 0.71
C GLY A 5 -0.99 0.67 1.11
N ALA A 6 -0.33 0.00 2.07
CA ALA A 6 -0.77 -1.30 2.58
C ALA A 6 -1.72 -1.14 3.78
N TRP A 7 -2.56 -2.16 3.98
CA TRP A 7 -3.56 -2.18 5.04
C TRP A 7 -3.07 -2.95 6.26
N TYR A 8 -3.29 -2.34 7.43
CA TYR A 8 -2.91 -2.88 8.73
C TYR A 8 -4.06 -2.70 9.72
N ALA A 9 -4.26 -3.68 10.59
CA ALA A 9 -5.22 -3.54 11.67
C ALA A 9 -4.69 -2.55 12.72
N VAL A 10 -5.56 -1.67 13.21
CA VAL A 10 -5.24 -0.78 14.32
C VAL A 10 -5.44 -1.56 15.62
N ALA A 11 -4.36 -1.83 16.34
CA ALA A 11 -4.40 -2.48 17.65
C ALA A 11 -4.81 -1.49 18.76
N SER A 12 -4.37 -0.24 18.64
CA SER A 12 -4.81 0.86 19.51
C SER A 12 -4.64 2.20 18.80
N LEU A 13 -5.47 3.18 19.16
CA LEU A 13 -5.43 4.54 18.64
C LEU A 13 -5.17 5.50 19.81
N GLY A 14 -4.06 6.24 19.73
CA GLY A 14 -3.75 7.35 20.63
C GLY A 14 -3.84 8.70 19.92
N GLU A 15 -3.61 9.78 20.67
CA GLU A 15 -3.79 11.15 20.18
C GLU A 15 -2.89 11.50 18.98
N THR A 16 -1.62 11.12 19.04
CA THR A 16 -0.62 11.47 17.99
C THR A 16 -0.10 10.26 17.22
N ARG A 17 -0.34 9.05 17.73
CA ARG A 17 0.16 7.80 17.15
C ARG A 17 -0.86 6.68 17.28
N ALA A 18 -0.92 5.84 16.26
CA ALA A 18 -1.64 4.58 16.28
C ALA A 18 -0.65 3.40 16.33
N VAL A 19 -1.06 2.32 16.97
CA VAL A 19 -0.31 1.05 16.97
C VAL A 19 -0.94 0.13 15.92
N LEU A 20 -0.15 -0.25 14.93
CA LEU A 20 -0.55 -1.14 13.85
C LEU A 20 -0.05 -2.57 14.11
N GLU A 21 -0.85 -3.57 13.75
CA GLU A 21 -0.37 -4.95 13.64
C GLU A 21 0.25 -5.18 12.26
N VAL A 22 1.55 -5.45 12.24
CA VAL A 22 2.38 -5.59 11.04
C VAL A 22 3.12 -6.92 11.10
N ASN A 23 2.66 -7.92 10.35
CA ASN A 23 3.25 -9.27 10.34
C ASN A 23 3.42 -9.88 11.76
N GLY A 24 2.46 -9.64 12.66
CA GLY A 24 2.50 -10.13 14.04
C GLY A 24 3.27 -9.23 15.02
N GLU A 25 3.91 -8.16 14.53
CA GLU A 25 4.57 -7.15 15.37
C GLU A 25 3.67 -5.94 15.58
N ARG A 26 3.83 -5.27 16.74
CA ARG A 26 3.17 -3.98 17.02
C ARG A 26 4.08 -2.83 16.64
N VAL A 27 3.64 -1.97 15.73
CA VAL A 27 4.42 -0.83 15.24
C VAL A 27 3.66 0.47 15.46
N ALA A 28 4.25 1.40 16.22
CA ALA A 28 3.70 2.73 16.43
C ALA A 28 4.01 3.64 15.23
N VAL A 29 2.99 4.28 14.66
CA VAL A 29 3.11 5.17 13.51
C VAL A 29 2.40 6.51 13.81
N PRO A 30 3.00 7.67 13.48
CA PRO A 30 2.31 8.96 13.54
C PRO A 30 0.97 8.95 12.80
N ASN A 31 -0.05 9.53 13.41
CA ASN A 31 -1.39 9.61 12.82
C ASN A 31 -1.38 10.36 11.48
N ASP A 32 -0.50 11.35 11.31
CA ASP A 32 -0.35 12.13 10.08
C ASP A 32 0.14 11.30 8.87
N PHE A 33 0.63 10.08 9.09
CA PHE A 33 1.03 9.16 8.03
C PHE A 33 -0.02 8.07 7.74
N LEU A 34 -1.19 8.14 8.40
CA LEU A 34 -2.22 7.12 8.33
C LEU A 34 -3.53 7.69 7.80
N GLU A 35 -4.12 6.99 6.85
CA GLU A 35 -5.54 7.10 6.57
C GLU A 35 -6.26 5.97 7.31
N ILE A 36 -7.06 6.31 8.33
CA ILE A 36 -7.80 5.32 9.11
C ILE A 36 -9.20 5.15 8.50
N ARG A 37 -9.51 3.94 8.05
CA ARG A 37 -10.85 3.59 7.54
C ARG A 37 -11.49 2.48 8.38
N PRO A 38 -12.83 2.48 8.53
CA PRO A 38 -13.55 1.46 9.30
C PRO A 38 -13.59 0.09 8.62
N ARG A 39 -13.38 0.06 7.30
CA ARG A 39 -13.39 -1.18 6.49
C ARG A 39 -12.11 -1.26 5.69
N ARG A 40 -11.58 -2.48 5.59
CA ARG A 40 -10.53 -2.83 4.65
C ARG A 40 -11.04 -2.59 3.23
N PRO A 41 -10.27 -1.98 2.33
CA PRO A 41 -10.69 -1.85 0.95
C PRO A 41 -10.63 -3.20 0.25
N ASP A 42 -11.44 -3.26 -0.78
CA ASP A 42 -11.57 -4.31 -1.77
C ASP A 42 -10.80 -4.00 -3.05
N ARG A 43 -10.38 -2.75 -3.24
CA ARG A 43 -9.61 -2.25 -4.39
C ARG A 43 -8.11 -2.15 -4.11
N PHE A 44 -7.31 -2.23 -5.17
CA PHE A 44 -5.89 -1.92 -5.10
C PHE A 44 -5.66 -0.43 -4.88
N THR A 45 -4.87 -0.10 -3.86
CA THR A 45 -4.43 1.27 -3.57
C THR A 45 -3.27 1.65 -4.48
N VAL A 46 -3.34 2.82 -5.12
CA VAL A 46 -2.25 3.34 -5.96
C VAL A 46 -1.28 4.14 -5.09
N VAL A 47 0.01 3.83 -5.19
CA VAL A 47 1.08 4.58 -4.52
C VAL A 47 1.88 5.36 -5.55
N TYR A 48 1.95 6.67 -5.36
CA TYR A 48 2.81 7.58 -6.11
C TYR A 48 4.07 7.88 -5.31
N ARG A 49 5.22 7.41 -5.79
CA ARG A 49 6.51 7.77 -5.19
C ARG A 49 6.93 9.17 -5.61
N PRO A 50 7.44 10.01 -4.68
CA PRO A 50 8.09 11.27 -5.01
C PRO A 50 9.21 11.08 -6.03
N ARG A 51 9.42 12.09 -6.88
CA ARG A 51 10.41 12.01 -7.98
C ARG A 51 11.84 11.85 -7.48
N ASP A 52 12.12 12.39 -6.30
CA ASP A 52 13.39 12.42 -5.58
C ASP A 52 13.57 11.24 -4.62
N SER A 53 12.57 10.37 -4.47
CA SER A 53 12.71 9.19 -3.62
C SER A 53 13.71 8.19 -4.20
N SER A 54 14.65 7.73 -3.36
CA SER A 54 15.56 6.65 -3.74
C SER A 54 14.78 5.37 -4.00
N ASN A 55 14.95 4.79 -5.20
CA ASN A 55 14.42 3.48 -5.56
C ASN A 55 15.60 2.51 -5.71
N PRO A 56 15.99 1.76 -4.66
CA PRO A 56 17.12 0.85 -4.74
C PRO A 56 16.92 -0.29 -5.75
N ALA A 57 15.68 -0.54 -6.18
CA ALA A 57 15.37 -1.54 -7.19
C ALA A 57 15.43 -1.00 -8.64
N ARG A 58 15.80 0.28 -8.85
CA ARG A 58 15.78 0.94 -10.16
C ARG A 58 16.60 0.15 -11.20
N GLY A 59 16.00 -0.15 -12.35
CA GLY A 59 16.68 -0.90 -13.42
C GLY A 59 16.81 -2.41 -13.20
N THR A 60 16.24 -2.95 -12.11
CA THR A 60 16.17 -4.39 -11.86
C THR A 60 14.80 -4.97 -12.20
N ARG A 61 14.66 -6.30 -12.22
CA ARG A 61 13.35 -6.95 -12.38
C ARG A 61 12.36 -6.66 -11.23
N ALA A 62 12.86 -6.20 -10.09
CA ALA A 62 12.04 -5.79 -8.96
C ALA A 62 11.60 -4.32 -9.03
N ASP A 63 11.99 -3.61 -10.10
CA ASP A 63 11.56 -2.23 -10.31
C ASP A 63 10.08 -2.17 -10.64
N LEU A 64 9.30 -1.63 -9.71
CA LEU A 64 7.87 -1.40 -9.89
C LEU A 64 7.56 -0.03 -10.51
N GLY A 65 8.59 0.79 -10.72
CA GLY A 65 8.44 2.17 -11.15
C GLY A 65 7.96 3.11 -10.04
N ARG A 66 7.68 4.35 -10.43
CA ARG A 66 7.22 5.41 -9.52
C ARG A 66 5.77 5.23 -9.09
N ILE A 67 4.98 4.52 -9.89
CA ILE A 67 3.57 4.29 -9.66
C ILE A 67 3.38 2.78 -9.59
N TYR A 68 2.82 2.30 -8.49
CA TYR A 68 2.56 0.88 -8.29
C TYR A 68 1.29 0.70 -7.47
N ALA A 69 0.68 -0.46 -7.61
CA ALA A 69 -0.52 -0.83 -6.86
C ALA A 69 -0.14 -1.65 -5.61
N VAL A 70 -0.93 -1.53 -4.55
CA VAL A 70 -0.81 -2.36 -3.35
C VAL A 70 -2.06 -3.21 -3.21
N CYS A 71 -1.84 -4.52 -3.09
CA CYS A 71 -2.91 -5.49 -3.02
C CYS A 71 -3.72 -5.34 -1.72
N PRO A 72 -5.06 -5.21 -1.79
CA PRO A 72 -5.88 -5.08 -0.60
C PRO A 72 -5.81 -6.35 0.25
N ALA A 73 -5.66 -7.53 -0.36
CA ALA A 73 -5.70 -8.83 0.33
C ALA A 73 -4.41 -9.20 1.07
N CYS A 74 -3.22 -8.81 0.58
CA CYS A 74 -1.95 -9.22 1.20
C CYS A 74 -0.90 -8.12 1.35
N GLY A 75 -1.22 -6.86 1.01
CA GLY A 75 -0.30 -5.72 1.11
C GLY A 75 0.92 -5.79 0.18
N SER A 76 0.95 -6.76 -0.74
CA SER A 76 2.05 -6.92 -1.69
C SER A 76 1.91 -5.94 -2.84
N ARG A 77 3.05 -5.48 -3.33
CA ARG A 77 3.10 -4.51 -4.41
C ARG A 77 2.93 -5.23 -5.75
N ALA A 78 2.22 -4.60 -6.67
CA ALA A 78 2.05 -5.02 -8.05
C ALA A 78 2.48 -3.90 -8.98
N GLN A 79 3.22 -4.24 -10.03
CA GLN A 79 3.57 -3.28 -11.07
C GLN A 79 2.30 -2.88 -11.83
N VAL A 80 2.20 -1.61 -12.19
CA VAL A 80 1.15 -1.10 -13.07
C VAL A 80 1.81 -0.38 -14.23
N ILE A 81 1.37 -0.67 -15.46
CA ILE A 81 1.88 -0.05 -16.68
C ILE A 81 0.71 0.71 -17.31
N GLY A 82 0.89 2.02 -17.50
CA GLY A 82 -0.21 2.91 -17.89
C GLY A 82 -1.19 3.14 -16.75
N ARG A 83 -2.49 3.06 -17.03
CA ARG A 83 -3.59 3.19 -16.05
C ARG A 83 -4.66 2.11 -16.25
N PRO A 84 -4.34 0.82 -16.02
CA PRO A 84 -5.30 -0.26 -16.18
C PRO A 84 -6.40 -0.18 -15.12
N SER A 85 -7.63 -0.54 -15.46
CA SER A 85 -8.76 -0.57 -14.52
C SER A 85 -8.62 -1.67 -13.46
N GLU A 86 -7.92 -2.77 -13.76
CA GLU A 86 -7.75 -3.93 -12.89
C GLU A 86 -6.32 -4.48 -12.91
N THR A 87 -5.97 -5.26 -11.89
CA THR A 87 -4.72 -6.03 -11.87
C THR A 87 -4.83 -7.34 -11.09
N LYS A 88 -3.80 -8.17 -11.19
CA LYS A 88 -3.63 -9.40 -10.41
C LYS A 88 -2.44 -9.26 -9.48
N CYS A 89 -2.61 -9.59 -8.20
CA CYS A 89 -1.53 -9.62 -7.25
C CYS A 89 -0.52 -10.73 -7.60
N PRO A 90 0.78 -10.43 -7.77
CA PRO A 90 1.79 -11.44 -8.09
C PRO A 90 2.10 -12.37 -6.91
N LYS A 91 1.73 -12.00 -5.66
CA LYS A 91 1.99 -12.82 -4.47
C LYS A 91 0.83 -13.75 -4.12
N CYS A 92 -0.39 -13.24 -3.98
CA CYS A 92 -1.55 -14.04 -3.54
C CYS A 92 -2.57 -14.36 -4.63
N GLY A 93 -2.40 -13.82 -5.84
CA GLY A 93 -3.29 -14.09 -6.97
C GLY A 93 -4.62 -13.31 -6.98
N PHE A 94 -4.93 -12.51 -5.94
CA PHE A 94 -6.13 -11.66 -5.89
C PHE A 94 -6.25 -10.78 -7.14
N ARG A 95 -7.45 -10.72 -7.73
CA ARG A 95 -7.79 -9.87 -8.87
C ARG A 95 -8.82 -8.83 -8.44
N GLY A 96 -8.66 -7.60 -8.89
CA GLY A 96 -9.61 -6.54 -8.56
C GLY A 96 -9.25 -5.20 -9.19
N GLU A 97 -10.14 -4.24 -9.01
CA GLU A 97 -10.01 -2.89 -9.54
C GLU A 97 -8.85 -2.12 -8.90
N ILE A 98 -8.25 -1.21 -9.66
CA ILE A 98 -7.25 -0.25 -9.18
C ILE A 98 -7.91 1.09 -8.95
N ALA A 99 -7.81 1.60 -7.73
CA ALA A 99 -8.45 2.84 -7.29
C ALA A 99 -7.67 4.09 -7.73
N TRP A 100 -7.57 4.33 -9.05
CA TRP A 100 -6.84 5.49 -9.61
C TRP A 100 -7.38 6.85 -9.17
N TRP A 101 -8.69 6.90 -8.88
CA TRP A 101 -9.45 8.12 -8.55
C TRP A 101 -9.79 8.24 -7.06
N GLU A 102 -9.46 7.24 -6.24
CA GLU A 102 -9.51 7.38 -4.79
C GLU A 102 -8.14 7.83 -4.29
N THR A 103 -7.82 9.11 -4.52
CA THR A 103 -6.82 9.76 -3.68
C THR A 103 -7.52 10.11 -2.36
N GLY A 104 -7.12 9.44 -1.28
CA GLY A 104 -7.36 9.94 0.08
C GLY A 104 -6.70 11.29 0.28
#